data_AF-A0A4Z0P5S1-F1
#
_entry.id   AF-A0A4Z0P5S1-F1
#
_cell.length_a   1.000
_cell.length_b   1.000
_cell.length_c   1.000
_cell.angle_alpha   90.00
_cell.angle_beta   90.00
_cell.angle_gamma   90.00
#
_symmetry.space_group_name_H-M   'P 1'
#
loop_
_entity.id
_entity.type
_entity.pdbx_description
1 polymer ?
#
loop_
_entity_poly.entity_id
_entity_poly.type
_entity_poly.pdbx_seq_one_letter_code
_entity_poly.pdbx_strand_id
1 'polypeptide(L)'
;MKTVTRTLLYPAVALLFVGALSSCDKNDSENSAPDKVENQHVRLLVADQASTAVTLITPAKKAQESFQSSFGGATLYPTGSGRFAAFVYGSQNAVEFFDSGLEAHGDHVHTKGTPKWALTKSAAIKPAHFSVQ
;
A
#
# COMPACT_ATOMS: atom_id res chain seq x y z
N MET A 1 54.42 10.02 47.13
CA MET A 1 53.63 9.14 46.22
C MET A 1 52.23 9.69 45.85
N LYS A 2 51.78 10.87 46.30
CA LYS A 2 50.46 11.46 45.94
C LYS A 2 50.46 12.36 44.69
N THR A 3 51.63 12.78 44.22
CA THR A 3 51.77 13.70 43.08
C THR A 3 51.84 12.97 41.74
N VAL A 4 52.41 11.77 41.67
CA VAL A 4 52.57 11.00 40.41
C VAL A 4 51.23 10.48 39.88
N THR A 5 50.28 10.15 40.75
CA THR A 5 48.94 9.68 40.36
C THR A 5 48.08 10.78 39.74
N ARG A 6 48.25 12.05 40.12
CA ARG A 6 47.54 13.18 39.48
C ARG A 6 48.08 13.49 38.09
N THR A 7 49.40 13.50 37.91
CA THR A 7 50.04 13.87 36.64
C THR A 7 49.76 12.88 35.51
N LEU A 8 49.44 11.62 35.83
CA LEU A 8 49.07 10.58 34.87
C LEU A 8 47.55 10.39 34.69
N LEU A 9 46.72 10.75 35.70
CA LEU A 9 45.26 10.68 35.56
C LEU A 9 44.71 11.75 34.61
N TYR A 10 45.21 12.98 34.69
CA TYR A 10 44.74 14.08 33.83
C TYR A 10 44.93 13.82 32.32
N PRO A 11 46.10 13.35 31.83
CA PRO A 11 46.25 13.04 30.41
C PRO A 11 45.41 11.82 29.99
N ALA A 12 45.20 10.83 30.88
CA ALA A 12 44.37 9.66 30.58
C ALA A 12 42.88 10.02 30.44
N VAL A 13 42.36 10.90 31.31
CA VAL A 13 40.98 11.40 31.22
C VAL A 13 40.80 12.29 29.99
N ALA A 14 41.80 13.12 29.64
CA ALA A 14 41.76 13.92 28.43
C ALA A 14 41.75 13.05 27.15
N LEU A 15 42.51 11.95 27.11
CA LEU A 15 42.51 11.02 25.98
C LEU A 15 41.14 10.33 25.78
N LEU A 16 40.48 9.94 26.87
CA LEU A 16 39.14 9.37 26.83
C LEU A 16 38.07 10.38 26.35
N PHE A 17 38.21 11.64 26.73
CA PHE A 17 37.29 12.71 26.28
C PHE A 17 37.43 13.01 24.78
N VAL A 18 38.65 12.95 24.23
CA VAL A 18 38.88 13.15 22.78
C VAL A 18 38.34 11.97 21.96
N GLY A 19 38.45 10.74 22.46
CA GLY A 19 37.86 9.55 21.81
C GLY A 19 36.33 9.59 21.75
N ALA A 20 35.67 10.14 22.78
CA ALA A 20 34.21 10.27 22.82
C ALA A 20 33.66 11.25 21.76
N LEU A 21 34.48 12.22 21.30
CA LEU A 21 34.09 13.15 20.23
C LEU A 21 34.36 12.60 18.82
N SER A 22 35.11 11.49 18.70
CA SER A 22 35.43 10.85 17.42
C SER A 22 34.42 9.80 16.97
N SER A 23 33.37 9.52 17.76
CA SER A 23 32.30 8.58 17.40
C SER A 23 31.14 9.23 16.63
N CYS A 24 31.19 10.53 16.37
CA CYS A 24 30.30 11.16 15.41
C CYS A 24 30.83 10.92 14.00
N ASP A 25 30.47 9.76 13.43
CA ASP A 25 30.55 9.56 12.00
C ASP A 25 29.59 10.58 11.35
N LYS A 26 30.14 11.60 10.69
CA LYS A 26 29.39 12.56 9.89
C LYS A 26 29.12 12.00 8.49
N ASN A 27 28.79 10.72 8.42
CA ASN A 27 28.25 10.08 7.22
C ASN A 27 26.71 10.09 7.21
N ASP A 28 26.08 11.06 7.88
CA ASP A 28 24.66 11.37 7.70
C ASP A 28 24.39 12.10 6.38
N SER A 29 25.04 11.67 5.31
CA SER A 29 24.52 11.84 3.96
C SER A 29 23.84 10.55 3.51
N GLU A 30 23.14 9.86 4.41
CA GLU A 30 21.88 9.26 4.01
C GLU A 30 20.89 10.40 3.81
N ASN A 31 21.06 11.09 2.68
CA ASN A 31 19.92 11.65 1.98
C ASN A 31 19.15 10.45 1.43
N SER A 32 18.55 9.64 2.32
CA SER A 32 17.41 8.83 1.96
C SER A 32 16.34 9.85 1.62
N ALA A 33 16.38 10.32 0.36
CA ALA A 33 15.19 10.81 -0.29
C ALA A 33 14.08 9.82 0.10
N PRO A 34 12.85 10.26 0.39
CA PRO A 34 11.78 9.29 0.61
C PRO A 34 11.71 8.40 -0.64
N ASP A 35 12.30 7.21 -0.56
CA ASP A 35 12.54 6.33 -1.72
C ASP A 35 11.22 5.80 -2.30
N LYS A 36 10.11 6.08 -1.60
CA LYS A 36 8.77 5.67 -1.97
C LYS A 36 7.91 6.91 -2.16
N VAL A 37 7.78 7.31 -3.42
CA VAL A 37 6.71 8.21 -3.82
C VAL A 37 5.38 7.53 -3.47
N GLU A 38 4.57 8.18 -2.65
CA GLU A 38 3.28 7.66 -2.14
C GLU A 38 2.39 7.07 -3.26
N ASN A 39 2.50 7.61 -4.46
CA ASN A 39 1.71 7.22 -5.62
C ASN A 39 2.10 5.88 -6.29
N GLN A 40 3.22 5.24 -5.91
CA GLN A 40 3.72 4.03 -6.58
C GLN A 40 2.68 2.89 -6.62
N HIS A 41 1.85 2.82 -5.59
CA HIS A 41 0.87 1.76 -5.38
C HIS A 41 -0.58 2.23 -5.58
N VAL A 42 -0.79 3.48 -6.00
CA VAL A 42 -2.13 3.98 -6.28
C VAL A 42 -2.66 3.34 -7.56
N ARG A 43 -3.92 2.94 -7.51
CA ARG A 43 -4.71 2.43 -8.62
C ARG A 43 -6.08 3.06 -8.56
N LEU A 44 -6.58 3.52 -9.69
CA LEU A 44 -7.95 4.00 -9.83
C LEU A 44 -8.69 3.08 -10.79
N LEU A 45 -9.68 2.36 -10.27
CA LEU A 45 -10.51 1.45 -11.05
C LEU A 45 -11.85 2.13 -11.36
N VAL A 46 -12.19 2.19 -12.64
CA VAL A 46 -13.39 2.86 -13.15
C VAL A 46 -14.24 1.83 -13.89
N ALA A 47 -15.51 1.70 -13.51
CA ALA A 47 -16.50 0.90 -14.22
C ALA A 47 -17.44 1.82 -14.99
N ASP A 48 -17.68 1.51 -16.26
CA ASP A 48 -18.62 2.28 -17.06
C ASP A 48 -20.08 2.00 -16.65
N GLN A 49 -20.93 3.01 -16.77
CA GLN A 49 -22.32 2.91 -16.36
C GLN A 49 -23.16 2.08 -17.34
N ALA A 50 -22.91 2.19 -18.64
CA ALA A 50 -23.77 1.65 -19.69
C ALA A 50 -23.20 0.38 -20.34
N SER A 51 -21.88 0.29 -20.44
CA SER A 51 -21.15 -0.80 -21.08
C SER A 51 -20.39 -1.65 -20.06
N THR A 52 -19.89 -2.79 -20.50
CA THR A 52 -19.03 -3.68 -19.72
C THR A 52 -17.58 -3.17 -19.58
N ALA A 53 -17.27 -1.98 -20.08
CA ALA A 53 -15.92 -1.45 -20.05
C ALA A 53 -15.45 -1.14 -18.63
N VAL A 54 -14.26 -1.62 -18.31
CA VAL A 54 -13.58 -1.34 -17.04
C VAL A 54 -12.18 -0.81 -17.35
N THR A 55 -11.82 0.29 -16.72
CA THR A 55 -10.50 0.93 -16.91
C THR A 55 -9.77 0.99 -15.59
N LEU A 56 -8.55 0.46 -15.55
CA LEU A 56 -7.63 0.61 -14.44
C LEU A 56 -6.58 1.64 -14.81
N ILE A 57 -6.52 2.74 -14.07
CA ILE A 57 -5.53 3.79 -14.23
C ILE A 57 -4.43 3.58 -13.20
N THR A 58 -3.19 3.58 -13.67
CA THR A 58 -1.99 3.51 -12.84
C THR A 58 -1.20 4.80 -12.96
N PRO A 59 -1.36 5.77 -12.03
CA PRO A 59 -0.71 7.07 -12.11
C PRO A 59 0.81 7.00 -12.18
N ALA A 60 1.43 6.16 -11.35
CA ALA A 60 2.89 5.99 -11.32
C ALA A 60 3.48 5.51 -12.66
N LYS A 61 2.69 4.77 -13.47
CA LYS A 61 3.09 4.29 -14.80
C LYS A 61 2.64 5.22 -15.93
N LYS A 62 1.83 6.24 -15.64
CA LYS A 62 1.16 7.09 -16.65
C LYS A 62 0.43 6.24 -17.70
N ALA A 63 -0.21 5.16 -17.27
CA ALA A 63 -0.81 4.15 -18.13
C ALA A 63 -2.21 3.77 -17.66
N GLN A 64 -3.00 3.26 -18.60
CA GLN A 64 -4.30 2.66 -18.35
C GLN A 64 -4.36 1.26 -18.95
N GLU A 65 -5.09 0.36 -18.28
CA GLU A 65 -5.36 -1.00 -18.71
C GLU A 65 -6.87 -1.19 -18.84
N SER A 66 -7.32 -1.89 -19.87
CA SER A 66 -8.74 -2.11 -20.15
C SER A 66 -9.14 -3.56 -19.88
N PHE A 67 -10.28 -3.72 -19.22
CA PHE A 67 -10.90 -4.99 -18.88
C PHE A 67 -12.38 -4.95 -19.27
N GLN A 68 -13.03 -6.11 -19.22
CA GLN A 68 -14.47 -6.24 -19.45
C GLN A 68 -15.11 -6.95 -18.26
N SER A 69 -16.10 -6.31 -17.64
CA SER A 69 -16.94 -6.92 -16.62
C SER A 69 -18.06 -7.76 -17.22
N SER A 70 -18.77 -8.51 -16.37
CA SER A 70 -19.94 -9.27 -16.79
C SER A 70 -21.11 -8.38 -17.22
N PHE A 71 -21.27 -7.22 -16.57
CA PHE A 71 -22.32 -6.23 -16.85
C PHE A 71 -21.77 -4.80 -16.69
N GLY A 72 -22.47 -3.82 -17.25
CA GLY A 72 -22.24 -2.40 -16.96
C GLY A 72 -22.95 -1.94 -15.68
N GLY A 73 -22.58 -0.76 -15.19
CA GLY A 73 -23.27 -0.11 -14.07
C GLY A 73 -22.99 -0.75 -12.70
N ALA A 74 -21.81 -1.35 -12.53
CA ALA A 74 -21.39 -1.89 -11.25
C ALA A 74 -21.21 -0.76 -10.21
N THR A 75 -21.65 -0.99 -8.97
CA THR A 75 -21.13 -0.21 -7.84
C THR A 75 -19.87 -0.89 -7.31
N LEU A 76 -18.79 -0.11 -7.14
CA LEU A 76 -17.48 -0.63 -6.75
C LEU A 76 -17.22 -0.44 -5.25
N TYR A 77 -16.76 -1.50 -4.59
CA TYR A 77 -16.34 -1.45 -3.20
C TYR A 77 -14.95 -2.06 -3.04
N PRO A 78 -13.90 -1.28 -2.71
CA PRO A 78 -12.62 -1.85 -2.35
C PRO A 78 -12.73 -2.64 -1.04
N THR A 79 -12.06 -3.79 -0.98
CA THR A 79 -11.90 -4.56 0.26
C THR A 79 -10.93 -3.87 1.21
N GLY A 80 -10.98 -4.24 2.49
CA GLY A 80 -10.12 -3.62 3.52
C GLY A 80 -8.62 -3.76 3.26
N SER A 81 -8.19 -4.80 2.53
CA SER A 81 -6.79 -4.97 2.14
C SER A 81 -6.40 -4.20 0.87
N GLY A 82 -7.35 -3.54 0.19
CA GLY A 82 -7.13 -2.87 -1.10
C GLY A 82 -6.83 -3.82 -2.27
N ARG A 83 -6.70 -5.13 -2.01
CA ARG A 83 -6.37 -6.12 -3.02
C ARG A 83 -7.50 -6.39 -3.97
N PHE A 84 -8.71 -6.51 -3.45
CA PHE A 84 -9.88 -6.77 -4.27
C PHE A 84 -10.82 -5.58 -4.29
N ALA A 85 -11.51 -5.38 -5.41
CA ALA A 85 -12.71 -4.56 -5.49
C ALA A 85 -13.90 -5.45 -5.85
N ALA A 86 -14.98 -5.36 -5.08
CA ALA A 86 -16.25 -5.99 -5.41
C ALA A 86 -17.00 -5.12 -6.41
N PHE A 87 -17.39 -5.72 -7.52
CA PHE A 87 -18.30 -5.16 -8.51
C PHE A 87 -19.69 -5.69 -8.20
N VAL A 88 -20.57 -4.82 -7.68
CA VAL A 88 -21.92 -5.19 -7.26
C VAL A 88 -22.92 -4.77 -8.34
N TYR A 89 -23.60 -5.75 -8.91
CA TYR A 89 -24.61 -5.59 -9.96
C TYR A 89 -26.00 -5.74 -9.35
N GLY A 90 -26.52 -4.66 -8.79
CA GLY A 90 -27.80 -4.69 -8.10
C GLY A 90 -28.94 -5.21 -8.98
N SER A 91 -29.06 -4.76 -10.23
CA SER A 91 -30.14 -5.19 -11.11
C SER A 91 -30.01 -6.65 -11.59
N GLN A 92 -28.80 -7.23 -11.54
CA GLN A 92 -28.52 -8.60 -11.95
C GLN A 92 -28.40 -9.58 -10.78
N ASN A 93 -28.54 -9.11 -9.53
CA ASN A 93 -28.38 -9.96 -8.34
C ASN A 93 -27.00 -10.67 -8.33
N ALA A 94 -25.96 -10.00 -8.81
CA ALA A 94 -24.65 -10.58 -9.05
C ALA A 94 -23.51 -9.74 -8.46
N VAL A 95 -22.43 -10.42 -8.08
CA VAL A 95 -21.18 -9.81 -7.62
C VAL A 95 -20.01 -10.53 -8.28
N GLU A 96 -19.03 -9.79 -8.76
CA GLU A 96 -17.72 -10.32 -9.13
C GLU A 96 -16.60 -9.50 -8.50
N PHE A 97 -15.39 -10.06 -8.45
CA PHE A 97 -14.27 -9.42 -7.78
C PHE A 97 -13.12 -9.18 -8.75
N PHE A 98 -12.54 -7.99 -8.70
CA PHE A 98 -11.34 -7.64 -9.43
C PHE A 98 -10.14 -7.61 -8.49
N ASP A 99 -9.07 -8.36 -8.78
CA ASP A 99 -7.79 -8.33 -8.07
C ASP A 99 -6.93 -7.20 -8.64
N SER A 100 -6.57 -6.22 -7.83
CA SER A 100 -5.69 -5.10 -8.18
C SER A 100 -4.22 -5.53 -8.31
N GLY A 101 -3.88 -6.71 -7.77
CA GLY A 101 -2.51 -7.19 -7.64
C GLY A 101 -1.73 -6.53 -6.49
N LEU A 102 -2.35 -5.66 -5.69
CA LEU A 102 -1.71 -4.91 -4.61
C LEU A 102 -2.42 -5.15 -3.28
N GLU A 103 -1.70 -5.55 -2.24
CA GLU A 103 -2.26 -5.77 -0.90
C GLU A 103 -1.65 -4.80 0.11
N ALA A 104 -2.49 -4.00 0.75
CA ALA A 104 -2.10 -3.04 1.77
C ALA A 104 -2.02 -3.68 3.16
N HIS A 105 -0.95 -3.36 3.89
CA HIS A 105 -0.67 -3.80 5.26
C HIS A 105 -0.61 -2.62 6.25
N GLY A 106 -1.13 -1.45 5.87
CA GLY A 106 -1.14 -0.24 6.70
C GLY A 106 0.11 0.63 6.49
N ASP A 107 1.29 0.09 6.78
CA ASP A 107 2.58 0.77 6.64
C ASP A 107 3.29 0.47 5.30
N HIS A 108 2.90 -0.61 4.61
CA HIS A 108 3.44 -0.97 3.31
C HIS A 108 2.42 -1.67 2.41
N VAL A 109 2.82 -1.88 1.15
CA VAL A 109 2.04 -2.60 0.13
C VAL A 109 2.86 -3.79 -0.39
N HIS A 110 2.23 -4.95 -0.51
CA HIS A 110 2.76 -6.10 -1.21
C HIS A 110 2.20 -6.20 -2.63
N THR A 111 3.07 -6.43 -3.60
CA THR A 111 2.66 -6.81 -4.96
C THR A 111 2.39 -8.32 -4.99
N LYS A 112 1.13 -8.70 -5.19
CA LYS A 112 0.67 -10.10 -5.27
C LYS A 112 0.51 -10.62 -6.70
N GLY A 113 0.70 -9.75 -7.70
CA GLY A 113 0.64 -10.12 -9.11
C GLY A 113 0.26 -8.94 -9.99
N THR A 114 -0.34 -9.24 -11.14
CA THR A 114 -0.89 -8.26 -12.07
C THR A 114 -2.40 -8.14 -11.90
N PRO A 115 -2.99 -6.99 -12.25
CA PRO A 115 -4.43 -6.80 -12.20
C PRO A 115 -5.19 -7.81 -13.06
N LYS A 116 -6.27 -8.38 -12.54
CA LYS A 116 -7.09 -9.39 -13.23
C LYS A 116 -8.42 -9.62 -12.53
N TRP A 117 -9.37 -10.24 -13.24
CA TRP A 117 -10.57 -10.78 -12.60
C TRP A 117 -10.21 -11.93 -11.66
N ALA A 118 -10.77 -11.91 -10.45
CA ALA A 118 -10.72 -13.04 -9.54
C ALA A 118 -11.65 -14.16 -10.03
N LEU A 119 -11.35 -15.40 -9.65
CA LEU A 119 -12.19 -16.55 -10.00
C LEU A 119 -13.54 -16.56 -9.27
N THR A 120 -13.67 -15.77 -8.21
CA THR A 120 -14.87 -15.76 -7.37
C THR A 120 -15.93 -14.85 -7.98
N LYS A 121 -17.10 -15.44 -8.26
CA LYS A 121 -18.34 -14.73 -8.58
C LYS A 121 -19.43 -15.26 -7.65
N SER A 122 -20.40 -14.41 -7.32
CA SER A 122 -21.56 -14.79 -6.53
C SER A 122 -22.82 -14.25 -7.18
N ALA A 123 -23.89 -15.04 -7.14
CA ALA A 123 -25.22 -14.59 -7.52
C ALA A 123 -26.19 -15.03 -6.43
N ALA A 124 -27.00 -14.10 -5.95
CA ALA A 124 -27.97 -14.36 -4.90
C ALA A 124 -29.18 -13.47 -5.11
N ILE A 125 -30.37 -14.05 -5.01
CA ILE A 125 -31.63 -13.30 -5.11
C ILE A 125 -31.61 -12.22 -4.02
N LYS A 126 -31.86 -10.96 -4.39
CA LYS A 126 -32.07 -9.89 -3.42
C LYS A 126 -33.15 -10.32 -2.42
N PRO A 127 -32.99 -10.06 -1.12
CA PRO A 127 -34.07 -10.30 -0.17
C PRO A 127 -35.30 -9.52 -0.63
N ALA A 128 -36.36 -10.24 -1.02
CA ALA A 128 -37.56 -9.64 -1.58
C ALA A 128 -38.38 -8.92 -0.50
N HIS A 129 -38.30 -9.37 0.76
CA HIS A 129 -38.95 -8.77 1.90
C HIS A 129 -38.13 -9.07 3.17
N PHE A 130 -37.75 -8.04 3.92
CA PHE A 130 -37.35 -8.18 5.32
C PHE A 130 -38.54 -7.72 6.16
N SER A 131 -39.18 -8.64 6.87
CA SER A 131 -40.02 -8.30 8.03
C SER A 131 -39.21 -8.61 9.27
N VAL A 132 -39.02 -7.60 10.11
CA VAL A 132 -38.58 -7.80 11.49
C VAL A 132 -39.75 -8.46 12.21
N GLN A 133 -39.53 -9.65 12.78
CA GLN A 133 -40.37 -10.13 13.88
C GLN A 133 -39.91 -9.48 15.18
#